data_AF-A0A9P1NN23-F1
#
_entry.id   AF-A0A9P1NN23-F1
#
_cell.length_a   1.000
_cell.length_b   1.000
_cell.length_c   1.000
_cell.angle_alpha   90.00
_cell.angle_beta   90.00
_cell.angle_gamma   90.00
#
_symmetry.space_group_name_H-M   'P 1'
#
loop_
_entity.id
_entity.type
_entity.pdbx_description
1 polymer ?
#
loop_
_entity_poly.entity_id
_entity_poly.type
_entity_poly.pdbx_seq_one_letter_code
_entity_poly.pdbx_strand_id
1 'polypeptide(L)'
;MNEAEIIAELDAIAAMLPDSGAYAGISISHTDRRYGERSPISIQVYPRGIGKSEALYFRAATFAEAIASAKTGVVDKARAEVEALVRKMALSVIEITADHGECTERLLLIAGFDSSAIAIHHKTACERANAMTSEPREYAVIFA
;
A
#
# COMPACT_ATOMS: atom_id res chain seq x y z
N MET A 1 -17.30 16.47 16.47
CA MET A 1 -17.28 16.58 15.00
C MET A 1 -18.71 16.49 14.52
N ASN A 2 -19.11 17.36 13.60
CA ASN A 2 -20.38 17.28 12.90
C ASN A 2 -20.28 16.34 11.68
N GLU A 3 -21.40 16.04 11.05
CA GLU A 3 -21.47 15.13 9.91
C GLU A 3 -20.64 15.60 8.71
N ALA A 4 -20.67 16.90 8.39
CA ALA A 4 -19.91 17.46 7.27
C ALA A 4 -18.39 17.35 7.48
N GLU A 5 -17.92 17.59 8.70
CA GLU A 5 -16.51 17.40 9.07
C GLU A 5 -16.09 15.93 8.96
N ILE A 6 -16.96 15.00 9.35
CA ILE A 6 -16.68 13.57 9.20
C ILE A 6 -16.57 13.21 7.72
N ILE A 7 -17.52 13.62 6.88
CA ILE A 7 -17.51 13.32 5.44
C ILE A 7 -16.23 13.85 4.78
N ALA A 8 -15.85 15.11 5.04
CA ALA A 8 -14.64 15.69 4.46
C ALA A 8 -13.36 14.92 4.84
N GLU A 9 -13.29 14.44 6.08
CA GLU A 9 -12.17 13.63 6.57
C GLU A 9 -12.14 12.23 5.95
N LEU A 10 -13.31 11.63 5.71
CA LEU A 10 -13.43 10.36 5.00
C LEU A 10 -13.00 10.49 3.53
N ASP A 11 -13.37 11.57 2.86
CA ASP A 11 -12.94 11.87 1.49
C ASP A 11 -11.43 12.07 1.42
N ALA A 12 -10.83 12.72 2.43
CA ALA A 12 -9.38 12.85 2.52
C ALA A 12 -8.68 11.49 2.68
N ILE A 13 -9.23 10.57 3.48
CA ILE A 13 -8.71 9.19 3.58
C ILE A 13 -8.85 8.46 2.24
N ALA A 14 -9.99 8.60 1.55
CA ALA A 14 -10.21 7.97 0.26
C ALA A 14 -9.22 8.46 -0.82
N ALA A 15 -8.90 9.76 -0.83
CA ALA A 15 -7.92 10.35 -1.74
C ALA A 15 -6.47 9.88 -1.51
N MET A 16 -6.17 9.31 -0.33
CA MET A 16 -4.85 8.74 -0.01
C MET A 16 -4.69 7.30 -0.52
N LEU A 17 -5.76 6.67 -0.99
CA LEU A 17 -5.72 5.28 -1.45
C LEU A 17 -5.20 5.21 -2.89
N PRO A 18 -4.43 4.16 -3.22
CA PRO A 18 -3.92 3.99 -4.57
C PRO A 18 -5.06 3.88 -5.58
N ASP A 19 -4.88 4.56 -6.72
CA ASP A 19 -5.84 4.72 -7.81
C ASP A 19 -6.06 3.37 -8.55
N SER A 20 -6.71 2.43 -7.87
CA SER A 20 -6.85 1.03 -8.30
C SER A 20 -8.26 0.70 -8.81
N GLY A 21 -9.06 1.71 -9.16
CA GLY A 21 -10.38 1.51 -9.79
C GLY A 21 -11.36 0.74 -8.90
N ALA A 22 -11.30 0.94 -7.59
CA ALA A 22 -12.12 0.21 -6.66
C ALA A 22 -12.60 1.08 -5.50
N TYR A 23 -13.90 0.95 -5.22
CA TYR A 23 -14.65 1.70 -4.23
C TYR A 23 -13.97 1.63 -2.85
N ALA A 24 -13.23 2.68 -2.49
CA ALA A 24 -12.78 2.93 -1.14
C ALA A 24 -14.00 3.15 -0.25
N GLY A 25 -14.48 2.09 0.39
CA GLY A 25 -15.59 2.18 1.34
C GLY A 25 -15.07 2.59 2.70
N ILE A 26 -15.76 3.52 3.36
CA ILE A 26 -15.58 3.74 4.79
C ILE A 26 -16.88 3.39 5.50
N SER A 27 -16.84 2.36 6.35
CA SER A 27 -17.97 1.97 7.19
C SER A 27 -17.73 2.44 8.61
N ILE A 28 -18.68 3.23 9.13
CA ILE A 28 -18.75 3.64 10.52
C ILE A 28 -19.87 2.88 11.20
N SER A 29 -19.54 2.19 12.28
CA SER A 29 -20.55 1.58 13.15
C SER A 29 -20.39 2.09 14.57
N HIS A 30 -21.51 2.45 15.18
CA HIS A 30 -21.63 2.78 16.60
C HIS A 30 -22.72 1.88 17.17
N THR A 31 -22.32 0.89 17.97
CA THR A 31 -23.27 -0.02 18.60
C THR A 31 -23.56 0.49 20.00
N ASP A 32 -24.77 0.98 20.26
CA ASP A 32 -25.15 1.28 21.63
C ASP A 32 -25.46 -0.06 22.34
N ARG A 33 -24.53 -0.56 23.16
CA ARG A 33 -24.80 -1.76 23.95
C ARG A 33 -25.75 -1.37 25.07
N ARG A 34 -26.83 -2.12 25.26
CA ARG A 34 -27.86 -1.94 26.31
C ARG A 34 -27.34 -2.04 27.77
N TYR A 35 -26.04 -1.93 28.02
CA TYR A 35 -25.40 -2.12 29.33
C TYR A 35 -24.36 -1.05 29.71
N GLY A 36 -24.48 0.18 29.19
CA GLY A 36 -23.72 1.33 29.71
C GLY A 36 -22.28 1.48 29.20
N GLU A 37 -21.80 0.56 28.37
CA GLU A 37 -20.52 0.71 27.65
C GLU A 37 -20.79 1.27 26.25
N ARG A 38 -20.27 2.48 25.97
CA ARG A 38 -20.24 3.01 24.60
C ARG A 38 -19.37 2.09 23.74
N SER A 39 -19.92 1.47 22.70
CA SER A 39 -19.08 0.71 21.77
C SER A 39 -18.14 1.66 21.04
N PRO A 40 -16.90 1.24 20.77
CA PRO A 40 -15.94 2.07 20.07
C PRO A 40 -16.46 2.38 18.66
N ILE A 41 -16.15 3.58 18.20
CA ILE A 41 -16.33 3.97 16.81
C ILE A 41 -15.36 3.13 15.99
N SER A 42 -15.87 2.38 15.03
CA SER A 42 -15.07 1.57 14.10
C SER A 42 -15.07 2.20 12.72
N ILE A 43 -13.90 2.38 12.13
CA ILE A 43 -13.68 2.75 10.73
C ILE A 43 -13.09 1.53 10.03
N GLN A 44 -13.65 1.18 8.87
CA GLN A 44 -13.12 0.15 7.98
C GLN A 44 -12.66 0.81 6.70
N VAL A 45 -11.43 0.57 6.26
CA VAL A 45 -10.91 1.08 4.99
C VAL A 45 -10.60 -0.09 4.07
N TYR A 46 -11.01 0.02 2.82
CA TYR A 46 -10.78 -1.01 1.80
C TYR A 46 -9.83 -0.46 0.72
N PRO A 47 -8.49 -0.64 0.85
CA PRO A 47 -7.54 0.06 -0.01
C PRO A 47 -7.62 -0.30 -1.49
N ARG A 48 -8.11 -1.52 -1.80
CA ARG A 48 -8.36 -1.98 -3.16
C ARG A 48 -9.84 -2.20 -3.43
N GLY A 49 -10.69 -1.61 -2.58
CA GLY A 49 -12.13 -1.70 -2.59
C GLY A 49 -12.76 -2.94 -1.97
N ILE A 50 -14.07 -2.83 -1.72
CA ILE A 50 -14.84 -3.86 -1.01
C ILE A 50 -14.82 -5.19 -1.77
N GLY A 51 -14.46 -6.27 -1.07
CA GLY A 51 -14.41 -7.63 -1.63
C GLY A 51 -13.16 -7.96 -2.47
N LYS A 52 -12.27 -6.98 -2.69
CA LYS A 52 -11.02 -7.16 -3.46
C LYS A 52 -9.77 -7.25 -2.58
N SER A 53 -9.85 -6.79 -1.34
CA SER A 53 -8.76 -6.88 -0.36
C SER A 53 -9.29 -7.07 1.05
N GLU A 54 -8.38 -7.47 1.94
CA GLU A 54 -8.58 -7.34 3.38
C GLU A 54 -8.88 -5.87 3.74
N ALA A 55 -9.82 -5.68 4.66
CA ALA A 55 -10.14 -4.38 5.21
C ALA A 55 -9.16 -4.02 6.34
N LEU A 56 -8.76 -2.75 6.40
CA LEU A 56 -8.07 -2.19 7.56
C LEU A 56 -9.11 -1.74 8.58
N TYR A 57 -8.96 -2.19 9.82
CA TYR A 57 -9.88 -1.91 10.91
C TYR A 57 -9.27 -0.96 11.92
N PHE A 58 -9.92 0.17 12.16
CA PHE A 58 -9.52 1.17 13.14
C PHE A 58 -10.64 1.36 14.15
N ARG A 59 -10.34 1.30 15.44
CA ARG A 59 -11.31 1.46 16.53
C ARG A 59 -10.82 2.47 17.54
N ALA A 60 -11.67 3.40 17.94
CA ALA A 60 -11.35 4.37 18.98
C ALA A 60 -12.60 4.80 19.76
N ALA A 61 -12.40 5.54 20.86
CA ALA A 61 -13.48 6.06 21.69
C ALA A 61 -14.19 7.27 21.04
N THR A 62 -13.49 8.01 20.18
CA THR A 62 -14.01 9.19 19.49
C THR A 62 -13.82 9.14 17.97
N PHE A 63 -14.62 9.91 17.24
CA PHE A 63 -14.51 10.03 15.79
C PHE A 63 -13.14 10.58 15.37
N ALA A 64 -12.66 11.60 16.08
CA ALA A 64 -11.37 12.23 15.79
C ALA A 64 -10.20 11.24 15.90
N GLU A 65 -10.19 10.44 16.98
CA GLU A 65 -9.15 9.42 17.18
C GLU A 65 -9.24 8.29 16.13
N ALA A 66 -10.45 7.85 15.80
CA ALA A 66 -10.64 6.79 14.80
C ALA A 66 -10.18 7.24 13.41
N ILE A 67 -10.52 8.47 13.02
CA ILE A 67 -10.11 9.08 11.75
C ILE A 67 -8.59 9.29 11.70
N ALA A 68 -7.99 9.82 12.77
CA ALA A 68 -6.54 9.99 12.86
C ALA A 68 -5.81 8.64 12.71
N SER A 69 -6.30 7.61 13.42
CA SER A 69 -5.77 6.25 13.32
C SER A 69 -5.90 5.68 11.91
N ALA A 70 -7.04 5.92 11.24
CA ALA A 70 -7.25 5.49 9.87
C ALA A 70 -6.31 6.19 8.88
N LYS A 71 -6.11 7.51 9.00
CA LYS A 71 -5.17 8.27 8.16
C LYS A 71 -3.76 7.73 8.28
N THR A 72 -3.25 7.56 9.50
CA THR A 72 -1.91 7.02 9.74
C THR A 72 -1.79 5.58 9.22
N GLY A 73 -2.75 4.72 9.56
CA GLY A 73 -2.70 3.31 9.17
C GLY A 73 -2.78 3.08 7.66
N VAL A 74 -3.51 3.93 6.93
CA VAL A 74 -3.55 3.88 5.45
C VAL A 74 -2.19 4.24 4.85
N VAL A 75 -1.54 5.30 5.33
CA VAL A 75 -0.18 5.68 4.89
C VAL A 75 0.81 4.56 5.16
N ASP A 76 0.78 4.01 6.38
CA ASP A 76 1.69 2.95 6.79
C ASP A 76 1.49 1.69 5.93
N LYS A 77 0.23 1.33 5.64
CA LYS A 77 -0.10 0.21 4.76
C LYS A 77 0.39 0.45 3.32
N ALA A 78 0.11 1.63 2.76
CA ALA A 78 0.55 1.98 1.41
C ALA A 78 2.09 1.93 1.29
N ARG A 79 2.79 2.48 2.29
CA ARG A 79 4.25 2.41 2.39
C ARG A 79 4.75 0.97 2.47
N ALA A 80 4.13 0.14 3.30
CA ALA A 80 4.50 -1.27 3.44
C ALA A 80 4.27 -2.06 2.14
N GLU A 81 3.20 -1.78 1.39
CA GLU A 81 2.95 -2.39 0.08
C GLU A 81 4.00 -1.99 -0.95
N VAL A 82 4.37 -0.71 -1.01
CA VAL A 82 5.46 -0.22 -1.87
C VAL A 82 6.80 -0.87 -1.48
N GLU A 83 7.11 -0.95 -0.20
CA GLU A 83 8.33 -1.59 0.28
C GLU A 83 8.38 -3.07 -0.09
N ALA A 84 7.26 -3.78 0.07
CA ALA A 84 7.13 -5.18 -0.33
C ALA A 84 7.30 -5.36 -1.86
N LEU A 85 6.71 -4.46 -2.66
CA LEU A 85 6.86 -4.45 -4.12
C LEU A 85 8.30 -4.22 -4.53
N VAL A 86 8.95 -3.18 -3.98
CA VAL A 86 10.36 -2.85 -4.25
C VAL A 86 11.26 -4.02 -3.85
N ARG A 87 11.03 -4.64 -2.69
CA ARG A 87 11.81 -5.81 -2.24
C ARG A 87 11.62 -7.01 -3.17
N LYS A 88 10.38 -7.28 -3.60
CA LYS A 88 10.09 -8.34 -4.56
C LYS A 88 10.81 -8.09 -5.89
N MET A 89 10.73 -6.86 -6.40
CA MET A 89 11.41 -6.46 -7.63
C MET A 89 12.93 -6.56 -7.51
N ALA A 90 13.50 -6.14 -6.39
CA ALA A 90 14.93 -6.27 -6.11
C ALA A 90 15.41 -7.73 -6.16
N LEU A 91 14.65 -8.64 -5.56
CA LEU A 91 14.95 -10.08 -5.63
C LEU A 91 14.90 -10.60 -7.07
N SER A 92 13.88 -10.23 -7.84
CA SER A 92 13.79 -10.61 -9.26
C SER A 92 14.93 -10.02 -10.09
N VAL A 93 15.38 -8.79 -9.82
CA VAL A 93 16.57 -8.21 -10.48
C VAL A 93 17.81 -9.06 -10.21
N ILE A 94 18.02 -9.48 -8.96
CA ILE A 94 19.16 -10.35 -8.58
C ILE A 94 19.08 -11.69 -9.33
N GLU A 95 17.93 -12.35 -9.30
CA GLU A 95 17.70 -13.66 -9.94
C GLU A 95 17.89 -13.56 -11.46
N ILE A 96 17.23 -12.62 -12.11
CA ILE A 96 17.31 -12.41 -13.57
C ILE A 96 18.75 -12.11 -13.99
N THR A 97 19.44 -11.25 -13.23
CA THR A 97 20.83 -10.89 -13.57
C THR A 97 21.78 -12.06 -13.35
N ALA A 98 21.54 -12.90 -12.34
CA ALA A 98 22.32 -14.12 -12.13
C ALA A 98 22.13 -15.12 -13.29
N ASP A 99 20.91 -15.22 -13.82
CA ASP A 99 20.56 -16.19 -14.87
C ASP A 99 20.91 -15.70 -16.29
N HIS A 100 20.77 -14.41 -16.56
CA HIS A 100 20.87 -13.83 -17.90
C HIS A 100 22.05 -12.86 -18.08
N GLY A 101 22.78 -12.53 -17.01
CA GLY A 101 23.88 -11.56 -17.02
C GLY A 101 23.44 -10.10 -17.01
N GLU A 102 22.18 -9.82 -17.36
CA GLU A 102 21.56 -8.49 -17.34
C GLU A 102 20.07 -8.58 -16.97
N CYS A 103 19.52 -7.51 -16.40
CA CYS A 103 18.09 -7.38 -16.18
C CYS A 103 17.50 -6.40 -17.20
N THR A 104 16.50 -6.82 -17.97
CA THR A 104 15.80 -5.93 -18.91
C THR A 104 14.35 -5.72 -18.48
N GLU A 105 13.73 -4.63 -18.91
CA GLU A 105 12.30 -4.39 -18.64
C GLU A 105 11.43 -5.57 -19.09
N ARG A 106 11.75 -6.16 -20.25
CA ARG A 106 11.05 -7.35 -20.75
C ARG A 106 11.09 -8.52 -19.77
N LEU A 107 12.23 -8.76 -19.12
CA LEU A 107 12.36 -9.84 -18.15
C LEU A 107 11.60 -9.54 -16.86
N LEU A 108 11.52 -8.27 -16.44
CA LEU A 108 10.67 -7.86 -15.31
C LEU A 108 9.17 -7.98 -15.63
N LEU A 109 8.75 -7.65 -16.86
CA LEU A 109 7.38 -7.89 -17.32
C LEU A 109 7.04 -9.39 -17.28
N ILE A 110 7.96 -10.25 -17.74
CA ILE A 110 7.81 -11.71 -17.67
C ILE A 110 7.76 -12.20 -16.20
N ALA A 111 8.50 -11.56 -15.30
CA ALA A 111 8.43 -11.82 -13.86
C ALA A 111 7.13 -11.31 -13.18
N GLY A 112 6.24 -10.70 -13.95
CA GLY A 112 4.90 -10.30 -13.51
C GLY A 112 4.82 -8.93 -12.86
N PHE A 113 5.80 -8.05 -13.08
CA PHE A 113 5.68 -6.63 -12.76
C PHE A 113 5.00 -5.91 -13.92
N ASP A 114 4.08 -4.98 -13.63
CA ASP A 114 3.50 -4.14 -14.66
C ASP A 114 4.44 -2.98 -15.03
N SER A 115 4.26 -2.40 -16.22
CA SER A 115 5.12 -1.34 -16.74
C SER A 115 5.12 -0.07 -15.87
N SER A 116 4.01 0.24 -15.20
CA SER A 116 3.92 1.39 -14.30
C SER A 116 4.77 1.17 -13.05
N ALA A 117 4.64 0.00 -12.41
CA ALA A 117 5.46 -0.38 -11.27
C ALA A 117 6.96 -0.38 -11.62
N ILE A 118 7.33 -0.89 -12.80
CA ILE A 118 8.72 -0.85 -13.28
C ILE A 118 9.17 0.61 -13.44
N ALA A 119 8.44 1.44 -14.18
CA ALA A 119 8.82 2.84 -14.41
C ALA A 119 9.02 3.64 -13.12
N ILE A 120 8.18 3.39 -12.10
CA ILE A 120 8.20 4.13 -10.83
C ILE A 120 9.26 3.57 -9.86
N HIS A 121 9.36 2.25 -9.73
CA HIS A 121 10.08 1.61 -8.62
C HIS A 121 11.38 0.91 -9.01
N HIS A 122 11.67 0.76 -10.30
CA HIS A 122 12.85 0.04 -10.80
C HIS A 122 14.16 0.54 -10.20
N LYS A 123 14.40 1.87 -10.21
CA LYS A 123 15.65 2.44 -9.69
C LYS A 123 15.88 2.05 -8.24
N THR A 124 14.86 2.22 -7.40
CA THR A 124 14.90 1.87 -5.98
C THR A 124 15.09 0.37 -5.78
N ALA A 125 14.50 -0.47 -6.65
CA ALA A 125 14.68 -1.91 -6.62
C ALA A 125 16.14 -2.31 -6.94
N CYS A 126 16.80 -1.68 -7.91
CA CYS A 126 18.21 -1.92 -8.21
C CYS A 126 19.15 -1.48 -7.07
N GLU A 127 18.90 -0.31 -6.47
CA GLU A 127 19.64 0.13 -5.28
C GLU A 127 19.47 -0.87 -4.12
N ARG A 128 18.25 -1.39 -3.93
CA ARG A 128 17.97 -2.40 -2.91
C ARG A 128 18.63 -3.74 -3.24
N ALA A 129 18.64 -4.17 -4.50
CA ALA A 129 19.32 -5.36 -4.96
C ALA A 129 20.83 -5.29 -4.66
N ASN A 130 21.46 -4.16 -5.00
CA ASN A 130 22.86 -3.87 -4.70
C ASN A 130 23.18 -3.96 -3.21
N ALA A 131 22.28 -3.44 -2.37
CA ALA A 131 22.46 -3.51 -0.92
C ALA A 131 22.24 -4.92 -0.35
N MET A 132 21.46 -5.77 -1.03
CA MET A 132 21.15 -7.13 -0.61
C MET A 132 22.25 -8.13 -0.98
N THR A 133 22.99 -7.87 -2.06
CA THR A 133 24.15 -8.67 -2.42
C THR A 133 25.40 -8.08 -1.78
N SER A 134 26.11 -8.87 -0.98
CA SER A 134 27.33 -8.47 -0.28
C SER A 134 28.51 -8.09 -1.18
N GLU A 135 28.35 -8.21 -2.51
CA GLU A 135 29.21 -7.61 -3.53
C GLU A 135 28.39 -6.58 -4.32
N PRO A 136 28.86 -5.32 -4.48
CA PRO A 136 28.20 -4.37 -5.36
C PRO A 136 28.37 -4.85 -6.82
N ARG A 137 27.31 -5.47 -7.37
CA ARG A 137 27.19 -5.76 -8.80
C ARG A 137 26.35 -4.66 -9.41
N GLU A 138 26.90 -3.83 -10.28
CA GLU A 138 26.07 -2.85 -10.99
C GLU A 138 25.01 -3.59 -11.82
N TYR A 139 23.76 -3.65 -11.32
CA TYR A 139 22.60 -4.15 -12.07
C TYR A 139 22.27 -3.16 -13.17
N ALA A 140 22.95 -3.30 -14.32
CA ALA A 140 22.67 -2.53 -15.52
C ALA A 140 21.34 -2.98 -16.13
N VAL A 141 20.43 -2.02 -16.35
CA VAL A 141 19.16 -2.27 -17.04
C VAL A 141 19.12 -1.51 -18.35
N ILE A 142 18.95 -2.26 -19.44
CA ILE A 142 18.85 -1.72 -20.79
C ILE A 142 17.38 -1.41 -21.06
N PHE A 143 17.03 -0.12 -21.04
CA PHE A 143 15.79 0.39 -21.63
C PHE A 143 16.08 0.66 -23.11
N ALA A 144 15.47 -0.11 -24.00
CA ALA A 144 15.55 0.06 -25.46
C ALA A 144 14.23 0.61 -25.99
#